data_AF-A0A3S3N4Z8-F1
#
_entry.id   AF-A0A3S3N4Z8-F1
#
_cell.length_a   1.000
_cell.length_b   1.000
_cell.length_c   1.000
_cell.angle_alpha   90.00
_cell.angle_beta   90.00
_cell.angle_gamma   90.00
#
_symmetry.space_group_name_H-M   'P 1'
#
loop_
_entity.id
_entity.type
_entity.pdbx_description
1 polymer ?
#
loop_
_entity_poly.entity_id
_entity_poly.type
_entity_poly.pdbx_seq_one_letter_code
_entity_poly.pdbx_strand_id
1 'polypeptide(L)' 'PVKRRNKLYQSLRTASTTIKGIEALRGIYKKNRRNGTLFGFSASTEIKVLMGIPA' A
#
# COMPACT_ATOMS: atom_id res chain seq x y z
N PRO A 1 -0.51 -30.61 -4.58
CA PRO A 1 -0.10 -29.91 -3.34
C PRO A 1 -0.84 -28.56 -3.14
N VAL A 2 -1.70 -28.49 -2.12
CA VAL A 2 -2.39 -27.24 -1.73
C VAL A 2 -1.36 -26.28 -1.12
N LYS A 3 -1.22 -25.08 -1.69
CA LYS A 3 -0.33 -24.06 -1.12
C LYS A 3 -0.76 -23.75 0.32
N ARG A 4 0.11 -24.01 1.30
CA ARG A 4 -0.17 -23.67 2.71
C ARG A 4 -0.33 -22.15 2.85
N ARG A 5 -1.33 -21.75 3.63
CA ARG A 5 -1.57 -20.34 3.97
C ARG A 5 -0.42 -19.83 4.85
N ASN A 6 0.13 -18.66 4.54
CA ASN A 6 1.17 -18.03 5.35
C ASN A 6 0.62 -17.70 6.76
N LYS A 7 1.37 -18.03 7.81
CA LYS A 7 1.00 -17.85 9.23
C LYS A 7 0.64 -16.41 9.57
N LEU A 8 1.28 -15.43 8.91
CA LEU A 8 1.05 -14.00 9.16
C LEU A 8 -0.36 -13.53 8.75
N TYR A 9 -0.98 -14.18 7.76
CA TYR A 9 -2.30 -13.81 7.22
C TYR A 9 -3.36 -14.90 7.49
N GLN A 10 -3.21 -15.60 8.62
CA GLN A 10 -4.07 -16.73 8.96
C GLN A 10 -5.50 -16.29 9.31
N SER A 11 -5.66 -15.14 9.97
CA SER A 11 -6.97 -14.59 10.32
C SER A 11 -7.56 -13.75 9.17
N LEU A 12 -8.89 -13.76 9.04
CA LEU A 12 -9.58 -12.91 8.07
C LEU A 12 -9.37 -11.42 8.38
N ARG A 13 -9.30 -11.04 9.66
CA ARG A 13 -9.06 -9.66 10.09
C ARG A 13 -7.71 -9.16 9.58
N THR A 14 -6.64 -9.90 9.86
CA THR A 14 -5.28 -9.54 9.45
C THR A 14 -5.12 -9.57 7.93
N ALA A 15 -5.70 -10.57 7.25
CA ALA A 15 -5.68 -10.61 5.80
C ALA A 15 -6.43 -9.43 5.18
N SER A 16 -7.60 -9.07 5.71
CA SER A 16 -8.39 -7.93 5.25
C SER A 16 -7.64 -6.61 5.42
N THR A 17 -6.99 -6.38 6.56
CA THR A 17 -6.20 -5.16 6.77
C THR A 17 -5.01 -5.07 5.82
N THR A 18 -4.33 -6.18 5.55
CA THR A 18 -3.21 -6.21 4.59
C THR A 18 -3.68 -5.90 3.18
N ILE A 19 -4.79 -6.51 2.73
CA ILE A 19 -5.34 -6.25 1.40
C ILE A 19 -5.69 -4.77 1.25
N LYS A 20 -6.37 -4.17 2.24
CA LYS A 20 -6.68 -2.73 2.24
C LYS A 20 -5.43 -1.85 2.14
N GLY A 21 -4.37 -2.18 2.87
CA GLY A 21 -3.10 -1.45 2.79
C GLY A 21 -2.45 -1.51 1.41
N ILE A 22 -2.46 -2.69 0.78
CA ILE A 22 -1.94 -2.89 -0.59
C ILE A 22 -2.77 -2.09 -1.61
N GLU A 23 -4.10 -2.09 -1.47
CA GLU A 23 -5.00 -1.32 -2.33
C GLU A 23 -4.78 0.20 -2.20
N ALA A 24 -4.57 0.70 -0.97
CA ALA A 24 -4.26 2.10 -0.72
C ALA A 24 -2.94 2.52 -1.39
N LEU A 25 -1.86 1.74 -1.20
CA LEU A 25 -0.57 1.97 -1.86
C LEU A 25 -0.69 1.97 -3.38
N ARG A 26 -1.46 1.03 -3.94
CA ARG A 26 -1.73 0.96 -5.38
C ARG A 26 -2.50 2.17 -5.88
N GLY A 27 -3.46 2.66 -5.11
CA GLY A 27 -4.21 3.89 -5.42
C GLY A 27 -3.31 5.11 -5.48
N ILE A 28 -2.44 5.26 -4.49
CA ILE A 28 -1.43 6.34 -4.41
C ILE A 28 -0.48 6.28 -5.62
N TYR A 29 0.02 5.09 -5.96
CA TYR A 29 0.89 4.91 -7.13
C TYR A 29 0.18 5.29 -8.43
N LYS A 30 -1.06 4.85 -8.63
CA LYS A 30 -1.84 5.20 -9.84
C LYS A 30 -2.11 6.69 -9.96
N LYS A 31 -2.38 7.36 -8.83
CA LYS A 31 -2.58 8.81 -8.78
C LYS A 31 -1.30 9.53 -9.21
N ASN A 32 -0.16 9.19 -8.61
CA ASN A 32 1.15 9.75 -8.97
C ASN A 32 1.52 9.52 -10.44
N ARG A 33 1.23 8.33 -10.99
CA ARG A 33 1.44 8.04 -12.42
C ARG A 33 0.61 8.95 -13.34
N ARG A 34 -0.62 9.32 -12.97
CA ARG A 34 -1.46 10.25 -13.75
C ARG A 34 -0.93 11.69 -13.68
N ASN A 35 -0.32 12.06 -12.56
CA ASN A 35 0.23 13.39 -12.32
C ASN A 35 1.59 13.64 -13.03
N GLY A 36 2.16 12.65 -13.72
CA GLY A 36 3.38 12.82 -14.53
C GLY A 36 4.69 12.84 -13.73
N THR A 37 4.63 12.79 -12.40
CA THR A 37 5.78 12.68 -11.48
C THR A 37 6.28 11.23 -11.41
N LEU A 38 6.87 10.74 -12.50
CA LEU A 38 7.40 9.37 -12.59
C LEU A 38 8.73 9.21 -11.84
N PHE A 39 9.55 10.27 -11.80
CA PHE A 39 10.80 10.34 -11.05
C PHE A 39 10.56 11.09 -9.73
N GLY A 40 10.86 10.45 -8.60
CA GLY A 40 10.62 11.00 -7.25
C GLY A 40 9.48 10.33 -6.46
N PHE A 41 8.82 9.32 -7.02
CA PHE A 41 7.79 8.57 -6.29
C PHE A 41 8.40 7.77 -5.14
N SER A 42 7.99 8.09 -3.91
CA SER A 42 8.28 7.30 -2.72
C SER A 42 6.98 7.03 -1.97
N ALA A 43 6.62 5.76 -1.83
CA ALA A 43 5.41 5.34 -1.13
C ALA A 43 5.38 5.85 0.32
N SER A 44 6.53 5.89 1.00
CA SER A 44 6.63 6.39 2.38
C SER A 44 6.39 7.90 2.46
N THR A 45 6.92 8.67 1.51
CA THR A 45 6.70 10.12 1.42
C THR A 45 5.23 10.43 1.15
N GLU A 46 4.63 9.74 0.18
CA GLU A 46 3.21 9.92 -0.15
C GLU A 46 2.28 9.54 1.00
N ILE A 47 2.61 8.48 1.75
CA ILE A 47 1.87 8.13 2.97
C ILE A 47 2.06 9.21 4.03
N LYS A 48 3.27 9.73 4.26
CA LYS A 48 3.51 10.82 5.21
C LYS A 48 2.69 12.07 4.85
N VAL A 49 2.68 12.45 3.57
CA VAL A 49 1.86 13.56 3.04
C VAL A 49 0.37 13.32 3.29
N LEU A 50 -0.13 12.11 3.01
CA LEU A 50 -1.53 11.75 3.28
C LEU A 50 -1.86 11.83 4.79
N MET A 51 -0.91 11.47 5.64
CA MET A 51 -1.03 11.50 7.10
C MET A 51 -0.77 12.90 7.69
N GLY A 52 -0.48 13.91 6.85
CA GLY A 52 -0.19 15.27 7.29
C GLY A 52 1.13 15.41 8.08
N ILE A 53 2.01 14.42 8.00
CA ILE A 53 3.31 14.43 8.66
C ILE A 53 4.30 15.05 7.67
N PRO A 54 4.83 16.26 7.93
CA PRO A 54 5.83 16.86 7.05
C PRO A 54 7.09 15.98 7.00
N ALA A 55 7.73 15.95 5.82
CA ALA A 55 8.87 15.09 5.53
C ALA A 55 10.11 15.42 6.38
#